data_AF-A0A965P2Y0-F1
#
_entry.id   AF-A0A965P2Y0-F1
#
_cell.length_a   1.000
_cell.length_b   1.000
_cell.length_c   1.000
_cell.angle_alpha   90.00
_cell.angle_beta   90.00
_cell.angle_gamma   90.00
#
_symmetry.space_group_name_H-M   'P 1'
#
loop_
_entity.id
_entity.type
_entity.pdbx_description
1 polymer ?
#
loop_
_entity_poly.entity_id
_entity_poly.type
_entity_poly.pdbx_seq_one_letter_code
_entity_poly.pdbx_strand_id
1 'polypeptide(L)'
;MTTYIDYGSYYETGDVVVCRMSKSQPYNPFGGGGQTWEQYVNQQVAEGKAVVLQLTQVPDRLAAYWNDVKTKRDGLLVESDWTQLRDVSLGDNTQWVNYRKDLRDIPQTYASDPRLIVWPVKPS
;
A
#
# COMPACT_ATOMS: atom_id res chain seq x y z
N MET A 1 -23.97 0.18 -17.01
CA MET A 1 -22.79 0.62 -16.25
C MET A 1 -22.31 -0.58 -15.44
N THR A 2 -21.25 -1.26 -15.86
CA THR A 2 -20.76 -2.45 -15.16
C THR A 2 -20.08 -2.00 -13.87
N THR A 3 -20.68 -2.31 -12.72
CA THR A 3 -20.04 -2.08 -11.43
C THR A 3 -19.00 -3.16 -11.23
N TYR A 4 -17.78 -2.76 -10.91
CA TYR A 4 -16.67 -3.67 -10.66
C TYR A 4 -16.37 -3.69 -9.17
N ILE A 5 -15.97 -4.85 -8.65
CA ILE A 5 -15.41 -4.98 -7.30
C ILE A 5 -13.91 -5.17 -7.49
N ASP A 6 -13.11 -4.26 -6.92
CA ASP A 6 -11.67 -4.44 -6.87
C ASP A 6 -11.35 -5.19 -5.59
N TYR A 7 -10.80 -6.38 -5.75
CA TYR A 7 -10.31 -7.17 -4.64
C TYR A 7 -8.80 -6.95 -4.53
N GLY A 8 -8.37 -6.26 -3.49
CA GLY A 8 -6.97 -6.19 -3.08
C GLY A 8 -6.73 -7.20 -1.98
N SER A 9 -6.28 -8.40 -2.31
CA SER A 9 -5.67 -9.28 -1.31
C SER A 9 -4.26 -8.76 -1.06
N TYR A 10 -3.97 -8.38 0.19
CA TYR A 10 -2.61 -8.16 0.65
C TYR A 10 -1.89 -9.51 0.54
N TYR A 11 -0.99 -9.66 -0.43
CA TYR A 11 -0.07 -10.80 -0.44
C TYR A 11 1.08 -10.51 0.52
N GLU A 12 1.55 -11.53 1.25
CA GLU A 12 2.73 -11.45 2.13
C GLU A 12 4.02 -11.04 1.38
N THR A 13 3.99 -11.04 0.04
CA THR A 13 5.08 -10.66 -0.87
C THR A 13 5.01 -9.21 -1.40
N GLY A 14 3.97 -8.43 -1.05
CA GLY A 14 3.86 -7.02 -1.46
C GLY A 14 3.28 -6.76 -2.86
N ASP A 15 2.98 -7.81 -3.63
CA ASP A 15 2.27 -7.66 -4.89
C ASP A 15 0.77 -7.43 -4.66
N VAL A 16 0.16 -6.60 -5.49
CA VAL A 16 -1.30 -6.40 -5.53
C VAL A 16 -1.76 -6.69 -6.93
N VAL A 17 -2.57 -7.72 -7.05
CA VAL A 17 -3.28 -8.08 -8.26
C VAL A 17 -4.69 -7.52 -8.11
N VAL A 18 -4.96 -6.37 -8.72
CA VAL A 18 -6.33 -5.83 -8.72
C VAL A 18 -7.14 -6.67 -9.70
N CYS A 19 -7.98 -7.54 -9.15
CA CYS A 19 -8.91 -8.35 -9.93
C CYS A 19 -10.16 -7.53 -10.19
N ARG A 20 -10.33 -7.07 -11.43
CA ARG A 20 -11.53 -6.37 -11.83
C ARG A 20 -12.62 -7.38 -12.15
N MET A 21 -13.48 -7.69 -11.18
CA MET A 21 -14.56 -8.68 -11.34
C MET A 21 -15.91 -8.01 -11.57
N SER A 22 -16.78 -8.64 -12.38
CA SER A 22 -18.18 -8.22 -12.52
C SER A 22 -18.94 -8.44 -11.21
N LYS A 23 -19.67 -7.42 -10.73
CA LYS A 23 -20.52 -7.48 -9.52
C LYS A 23 -21.63 -8.57 -9.57
N SER A 24 -21.88 -9.17 -10.73
CA SER A 24 -22.82 -10.29 -10.87
C SER A 24 -22.30 -11.63 -10.34
N GLN A 25 -21.01 -11.75 -10.01
CA GLN A 25 -20.47 -12.94 -9.35
C GLN A 25 -20.83 -12.94 -7.86
N PRO A 26 -21.30 -14.05 -7.28
CA PRO A 26 -21.61 -14.13 -5.86
C PRO A 26 -20.36 -13.82 -5.03
N TYR A 27 -20.47 -12.84 -4.12
CA TYR A 27 -19.43 -12.48 -3.16
C TYR A 27 -19.10 -13.69 -2.29
N ASN A 28 -17.92 -14.31 -2.50
CA ASN A 28 -17.38 -15.29 -1.59
C ASN A 28 -15.96 -14.89 -1.16
N PRO A 29 -15.81 -14.29 0.03
CA PRO A 29 -14.51 -13.82 0.52
C PRO A 29 -13.53 -14.97 0.88
N PHE A 30 -13.96 -16.24 0.80
CA PHE A 30 -13.15 -17.40 1.20
C PHE A 30 -13.03 -18.50 0.14
N GLY A 31 -13.51 -18.26 -1.09
CA GLY A 31 -13.58 -19.32 -2.10
C GLY A 31 -14.68 -20.33 -1.73
N GLY A 32 -15.68 -20.45 -2.58
CA GLY A 32 -16.72 -21.47 -2.38
C GLY A 32 -16.13 -22.83 -2.67
N GLY A 33 -16.35 -23.82 -1.79
CA GLY A 33 -16.08 -25.22 -2.13
C GLY A 33 -14.62 -25.63 -2.08
N GLY A 34 -13.85 -25.17 -1.09
CA GLY A 34 -12.51 -25.71 -0.80
C GLY A 34 -11.38 -25.16 -1.67
N GLN A 35 -11.58 -23.99 -2.27
CA GLN A 35 -10.60 -23.30 -3.10
C GLN A 35 -10.02 -22.10 -2.34
N THR A 36 -8.77 -21.76 -2.58
CA THR A 36 -8.17 -20.49 -2.12
C THR A 36 -8.67 -19.31 -2.96
N TRP A 37 -8.51 -18.09 -2.42
CA TRP A 37 -8.75 -16.85 -3.15
C TRP A 37 -7.99 -16.77 -4.48
N GLU A 38 -6.71 -17.17 -4.47
CA GLU A 38 -5.85 -17.15 -5.66
C GLU A 38 -6.35 -18.12 -6.75
N GLN A 39 -6.73 -19.34 -6.35
CA GLN A 39 -7.30 -20.33 -7.29
C GLN A 39 -8.59 -19.82 -7.93
N TYR A 40 -9.46 -19.20 -7.14
CA TYR A 40 -10.70 -18.64 -7.64
C TYR A 40 -10.45 -17.50 -8.64
N VAL A 41 -9.57 -16.56 -8.31
CA VAL A 41 -9.16 -15.46 -9.20
C VAL A 41 -8.60 -16.00 -10.51
N ASN A 42 -7.66 -16.94 -10.45
CA ASN A 42 -7.03 -17.52 -11.64
C ASN A 42 -8.06 -18.19 -12.56
N GLN A 43 -9.06 -18.87 -11.98
CA GLN A 43 -10.17 -19.42 -12.74
C GLN A 43 -10.98 -18.32 -13.45
N GLN A 44 -11.34 -17.24 -12.75
CA GLN A 44 -12.11 -16.15 -13.35
C GLN A 44 -11.33 -15.43 -14.48
N VAL A 45 -10.01 -15.30 -14.34
CA VAL A 45 -9.14 -14.75 -15.39
C VAL A 45 -9.11 -15.68 -16.61
N ALA A 46 -8.96 -16.99 -16.40
CA ALA A 46 -8.99 -17.98 -17.47
C ALA A 46 -10.35 -18.02 -18.21
N GLU A 47 -11.45 -17.78 -17.49
CA GLU A 47 -12.80 -17.65 -18.06
C GLU A 47 -13.07 -16.27 -18.71
N GLY A 48 -12.11 -15.34 -18.67
CA GLY A 48 -12.25 -13.98 -19.21
C GLY A 48 -13.21 -13.08 -18.41
N LYS A 49 -13.57 -13.48 -17.19
CA LYS A 49 -14.50 -12.77 -16.29
C LYS A 49 -13.80 -11.83 -15.32
N ALA A 50 -12.49 -11.94 -15.19
CA ALA A 50 -11.64 -11.07 -14.39
C ALA A 50 -10.38 -10.68 -15.16
N VAL A 51 -9.79 -9.55 -14.79
CA VAL A 51 -8.50 -9.07 -15.29
C VAL A 51 -7.63 -8.69 -14.12
N VAL A 52 -6.37 -9.13 -14.15
CA VAL A 52 -5.32 -8.73 -13.22
C VAL A 52 -4.71 -7.42 -13.70
N LEU A 53 -4.85 -6.37 -12.91
CA LEU A 53 -4.27 -5.07 -13.19
C LEU A 53 -3.20 -4.73 -12.15
N GLN A 54 -2.14 -4.06 -12.62
CA GLN A 54 -1.17 -3.40 -11.76
C GLN A 54 -1.79 -2.15 -11.13
N LEU A 55 -1.36 -1.79 -9.92
CA LEU A 55 -1.87 -0.61 -9.22
C LEU A 55 -1.70 0.68 -10.05
N THR A 56 -0.60 0.79 -10.78
CA THR A 56 -0.31 1.92 -11.69
C THR A 56 -1.30 2.04 -12.85
N GLN A 57 -2.01 0.97 -13.19
CA GLN A 57 -3.04 0.95 -14.23
C GLN A 57 -4.43 1.35 -13.70
N VAL A 58 -4.57 1.56 -12.39
CA VAL A 58 -5.82 1.93 -11.72
C VAL A 58 -5.61 3.23 -10.93
N PRO A 59 -5.70 4.41 -11.58
CA PRO A 59 -5.32 5.70 -10.99
C PRO A 59 -6.02 6.02 -9.66
N ASP A 60 -7.32 5.71 -9.54
CA ASP A 60 -8.08 5.97 -8.31
C ASP A 60 -7.55 5.16 -7.13
N ARG A 61 -7.12 3.91 -7.38
CA ARG A 61 -6.52 3.04 -6.37
C ARG A 61 -5.11 3.47 -6.03
N LEU A 62 -4.32 3.84 -7.03
CA LEU A 62 -2.99 4.41 -6.83
C LEU A 62 -3.07 5.67 -5.96
N ALA A 63 -4.02 6.55 -6.24
CA ALA A 63 -4.26 7.76 -5.45
C ALA A 63 -4.68 7.44 -4.00
N ALA A 64 -5.58 6.48 -3.81
CA ALA A 64 -5.96 6.03 -2.47
C ALA A 64 -4.75 5.49 -1.67
N TYR A 65 -3.90 4.68 -2.30
CA TYR A 65 -2.70 4.15 -1.68
C TYR A 65 -1.72 5.28 -1.29
N TRP A 66 -1.54 6.28 -2.16
CA TRP A 66 -0.72 7.46 -1.84
C TRP A 66 -1.29 8.27 -0.67
N ASN A 67 -2.61 8.32 -0.49
CA ASN A 67 -3.22 8.94 0.69
C ASN A 67 -2.88 8.18 1.99
N ASP A 68 -2.87 6.84 1.94
CA ASP A 68 -2.46 6.02 3.09
C ASP A 68 -0.98 6.23 3.42
N VAL A 69 -0.11 6.24 2.41
CA VAL A 69 1.33 6.55 2.56
C VAL A 69 1.52 7.92 3.19
N LYS A 70 0.82 8.94 2.68
CA LYS A 70 0.88 10.30 3.22
C LYS A 70 0.47 10.32 4.69
N THR A 71 -0.63 9.67 5.03
CA THR A 71 -1.15 9.61 6.41
C THR A 71 -0.13 8.97 7.36
N LYS A 72 0.45 7.83 6.97
CA LYS A 72 1.47 7.15 7.77
C LYS A 72 2.73 8.00 7.93
N ARG A 73 3.23 8.59 6.84
CA ARG A 73 4.41 9.47 6.86
C ARG A 73 4.19 10.66 7.80
N ASP A 74 3.04 11.32 7.68
CA ASP A 74 2.73 12.49 8.49
C ASP A 74 2.60 12.10 9.98
N GLY A 75 2.02 10.94 10.29
CA GLY A 75 2.01 10.38 11.65
C GLY A 75 3.42 10.15 12.21
N LEU A 76 4.31 9.51 11.46
CA LEU A 76 5.70 9.26 11.88
C LEU A 76 6.51 10.56 12.04
N LEU A 77 6.23 11.59 11.24
CA LEU A 77 6.79 12.92 11.41
C LEU A 77 6.25 13.58 12.69
N VAL A 78 4.96 13.49 12.98
CA VAL A 78 4.41 14.03 14.24
C VAL A 78 5.04 13.32 15.45
N GLU A 79 5.14 12.00 15.44
CA GLU A 79 5.73 11.22 16.53
C GLU A 79 7.21 11.54 16.82
N SER A 80 7.95 11.98 15.80
CA SER A 80 9.36 12.33 15.92
C SER A 80 9.59 13.83 16.05
N ASP A 81 8.54 14.65 16.15
CA ASP A 81 8.67 16.11 16.09
C ASP A 81 9.41 16.68 17.31
N TRP A 82 9.21 16.08 18.49
CA TRP A 82 9.87 16.48 19.73
C TRP A 82 11.41 16.48 19.62
N THR A 83 11.98 15.62 18.78
CA THR A 83 13.45 15.51 18.56
C THR A 83 14.05 16.72 17.87
N GLN A 84 13.22 17.57 17.26
CA GLN A 84 13.65 18.74 16.52
C GLN A 84 13.59 20.02 17.36
N LEU A 85 13.07 19.93 18.59
CA LEU A 85 12.97 21.07 19.50
C LEU A 85 14.36 21.44 20.04
N ARG A 86 14.65 22.75 20.08
CA ARG A 86 15.95 23.27 20.54
C ARG A 86 16.26 22.95 22.00
N ASP A 87 15.21 22.77 22.82
CA ASP A 87 15.32 22.52 24.25
C ASP A 87 15.53 21.04 24.58
N VAL A 88 15.47 20.16 23.58
CA VAL A 88 15.69 18.72 23.74
C VAL A 88 17.18 18.41 23.62
N SER A 89 17.77 17.97 24.73
CA SER A 89 19.18 17.55 24.79
C SER A 89 19.31 16.08 24.37
N LEU A 90 19.30 15.82 23.06
CA LEU A 90 19.73 14.54 22.51
C LEU A 90 21.24 14.56 22.36
N GLY A 91 21.93 13.54 22.89
CA GLY A 91 23.39 13.43 22.75
C GLY A 91 23.84 13.37 21.29
N ASP A 92 23.10 12.65 20.44
CA ASP A 92 23.25 12.65 18.98
C ASP A 92 21.87 12.77 18.31
N ASN A 93 21.60 13.91 17.67
CA ASN A 93 20.34 14.15 16.94
C ASN A 93 20.43 13.76 15.45
N THR A 94 21.61 13.34 14.97
CA THR A 94 21.85 13.09 13.54
C THR A 94 20.94 11.97 13.02
N GLN A 95 20.72 10.93 13.83
CA GLN A 95 19.86 9.81 13.48
C GLN A 95 18.40 10.23 13.28
N TRP A 96 17.87 11.11 14.14
CA TRP A 96 16.52 11.64 14.02
C TRP A 96 16.36 12.61 12.84
N VAL A 97 17.38 13.42 12.57
CA VAL A 97 17.41 14.29 11.38
C VAL A 97 17.36 13.45 10.10
N ASN A 98 18.20 12.41 10.00
CA ASN A 98 18.23 11.51 8.85
C ASN A 98 16.92 10.74 8.71
N TYR A 99 16.42 10.15 9.79
CA TYR A 99 15.12 9.46 9.81
C TYR A 99 13.99 10.33 9.27
N ARG A 100 13.89 11.60 9.72
CA ARG A 100 12.85 12.52 9.25
C ARG A 100 13.07 12.98 7.81
N LYS A 101 14.32 13.09 7.36
CA LYS A 101 14.64 13.36 5.96
C LYS A 101 14.16 12.20 5.08
N ASP A 102 14.50 10.97 5.44
CA ASP A 102 14.11 9.78 4.69
C ASP A 102 12.59 9.66 4.59
N LEU A 103 11.85 9.94 5.68
CA LEU A 103 10.38 10.00 5.66
C LEU A 103 9.85 11.03 4.64
N ARG A 104 10.44 12.23 4.57
CA ARG A 104 9.98 13.29 3.65
C ARG A 104 10.31 12.97 2.19
N ASP A 105 11.39 12.24 1.95
CA ASP A 105 11.86 11.88 0.61
C ASP A 105 11.10 10.67 0.03
N ILE A 106 10.25 9.97 0.81
CA ILE A 106 9.45 8.82 0.36
C ILE A 106 8.74 9.05 -0.98
N PRO A 107 7.96 10.14 -1.19
CA PRO A 107 7.24 10.33 -2.46
C PRO A 107 8.17 10.46 -3.67
N GLN A 108 9.38 10.98 -3.48
CA GLN A 108 10.38 11.15 -4.53
C GLN A 108 11.12 9.84 -4.80
N THR A 109 11.54 9.14 -3.74
CA THR A 109 12.28 7.87 -3.84
C THR A 109 11.42 6.75 -4.44
N TYR A 110 10.12 6.73 -4.14
CA TYR A 110 9.20 5.67 -4.56
C TYR A 110 8.12 6.17 -5.54
N ALA A 111 8.41 7.23 -6.29
CA ALA A 111 7.46 7.89 -7.19
C ALA A 111 6.80 6.95 -8.21
N SER A 112 7.50 5.88 -8.61
CA SER A 112 6.99 4.88 -9.56
C SER A 112 5.95 3.95 -8.95
N ASP A 113 6.14 3.56 -7.69
CA ASP A 113 5.27 2.58 -7.02
C ASP A 113 5.35 2.69 -5.49
N PRO A 114 4.29 3.16 -4.83
CA PRO A 114 4.27 3.29 -3.37
C PRO A 114 4.30 1.93 -2.63
N ARG A 115 4.08 0.80 -3.31
CA ARG A 115 4.15 -0.54 -2.69
C ARG A 115 5.57 -0.95 -2.33
N LEU A 116 6.56 -0.34 -3.00
CA LEU A 116 7.97 -0.62 -2.79
C LEU A 116 8.57 0.17 -1.62
N ILE A 117 7.77 1.01 -0.95
CA ILE A 117 8.25 1.87 0.15
C ILE A 117 8.80 1.00 1.27
N VAL A 118 10.11 1.11 1.48
CA VAL A 118 10.76 0.66 2.70
C VAL A 118 10.77 1.82 3.69
N TRP A 119 10.08 1.64 4.81
CA TRP A 119 9.99 2.65 5.87
C TRP A 119 11.30 2.71 6.68
N PRO A 120 11.83 3.90 6.96
CA PRO A 120 13.05 4.01 7.78
C PRO A 120 12.77 3.48 9.19
N VAL A 121 13.79 2.89 9.80
CA VAL A 121 13.70 2.37 11.17
C VAL A 121 13.81 3.52 12.15
N LYS A 122 12.88 3.59 13.10
CA LYS A 122 12.85 4.63 14.13
C LYS A 122 14.13 4.54 15.00
N PRO A 123 14.86 5.64 15.22
CA PRO A 123 15.99 5.68 16.14
C PRO A 123 15.58 5.40 17.60
N SER A 124 16.56 5.03 18.43
CA SER A 124 16.42 4.80 19.88
C SER A 124 16.80 6.02 20.70
#